data_AF-A0A811S9N2-F1
#
_entry.id   AF-A0A811S9N2-F1
#
_cell.length_a   1.000
_cell.length_b   1.000
_cell.length_c   1.000
_cell.angle_alpha   90.00
_cell.angle_beta   90.00
_cell.angle_gamma   90.00
#
_symmetry.space_group_name_H-M   'P 1'
#
loop_
_entity.id
_entity.type
_entity.pdbx_description
1 polymer ?
#
loop_
_entity_poly.entity_id
_entity_poly.type
_entity_poly.pdbx_seq_one_letter_code
_entity_poly.pdbx_strand_id
1 'polypeptide(L)'
;MDFPVINENFTGIINKYGYAQVVDSVATSKTGLIKYKMIAKLHFDVHDKENKQFISVEYHALQEKQFCSGVQFVAKKNGIHEDDGWVITYVHDEEVYIIDAKRFSDEPIAKITLPQRVPYGFHGNYFYKK
;
A
#
# COMPACT_ATOMS: atom_id res chain seq x y z
N MET A 1 6.99 -9.42 -2.52
CA MET A 1 6.34 -8.30 -1.82
C MET A 1 7.22 -7.96 -0.64
N ASP A 2 7.32 -6.69 -0.27
CA ASP A 2 8.14 -6.24 0.86
C ASP A 2 7.51 -4.99 1.52
N PHE A 3 8.08 -4.53 2.63
CA PHE A 3 7.56 -3.44 3.46
C PHE A 3 6.09 -3.65 3.86
N PRO A 4 5.78 -4.74 4.59
CA PRO A 4 4.42 -5.01 5.01
C PRO A 4 3.97 -4.02 6.08
N VAL A 5 2.72 -3.58 5.99
CA VAL A 5 2.03 -2.79 7.01
C VAL A 5 0.63 -3.37 7.24
N ILE A 6 0.10 -3.14 8.44
CA ILE A 6 -1.26 -3.54 8.84
C ILE A 6 -1.97 -2.34 9.46
N ASN A 7 -3.25 -2.48 9.78
CA ASN A 7 -3.88 -1.57 10.71
C ASN A 7 -3.23 -1.72 12.10
N GLU A 8 -2.56 -0.67 12.57
CA GLU A 8 -1.80 -0.69 13.83
C GLU A 8 -2.65 -1.03 15.06
N ASN A 9 -3.99 -0.81 15.00
CA ASN A 9 -4.92 -1.24 16.04
C ASN A 9 -4.99 -2.76 16.22
N PHE A 10 -4.46 -3.52 15.25
CA PHE A 10 -4.41 -4.98 15.25
C PHE A 10 -2.99 -5.52 15.47
N THR A 11 -2.04 -4.68 15.89
CA THR A 11 -0.67 -5.11 16.21
C THR A 11 -0.68 -6.12 17.37
N GLY A 12 -0.08 -7.28 17.15
CA GLY A 12 0.02 -8.34 18.16
C GLY A 12 -1.25 -9.17 18.37
N ILE A 13 -2.28 -8.97 17.56
CA ILE A 13 -3.52 -9.77 17.55
C ILE A 13 -3.82 -10.27 16.14
N ILE A 14 -4.81 -11.15 16.00
CA ILE A 14 -5.24 -11.67 14.70
C ILE A 14 -5.79 -10.52 13.85
N ASN A 15 -5.27 -10.37 12.63
CA ASN A 15 -5.68 -9.38 11.65
C ASN A 15 -6.11 -10.08 10.35
N LYS A 16 -7.02 -9.46 9.60
CA LYS A 16 -7.58 -9.97 8.34
C LYS A 16 -6.90 -9.40 7.11
N TYR A 17 -6.30 -8.23 7.23
CA TYR A 17 -5.70 -7.52 6.11
C TYR A 17 -4.23 -7.20 6.35
N GLY A 18 -3.45 -7.30 5.27
CA GLY A 18 -2.09 -6.78 5.21
C GLY A 18 -1.88 -6.00 3.93
N TYR A 19 -0.94 -5.06 3.93
CA TYR A 19 -0.62 -4.25 2.77
C TYR A 19 0.88 -4.30 2.53
N ALA A 20 1.31 -4.43 1.27
CA ALA A 20 2.73 -4.53 0.96
C ALA A 20 3.04 -3.95 -0.42
N GLN A 21 4.28 -3.49 -0.59
CA GLN A 21 4.77 -3.04 -1.88
C GLN A 21 5.12 -4.25 -2.77
N VAL A 22 4.81 -4.16 -4.05
CA VAL A 22 5.06 -5.22 -5.04
C VAL A 22 6.17 -4.81 -5.99
N VAL A 23 7.22 -5.62 -6.03
CA VAL A 23 8.40 -5.41 -6.86
C VAL A 23 8.06 -5.58 -8.33
N ASP A 24 8.50 -4.64 -9.16
CA ASP A 24 8.63 -4.81 -10.61
C ASP A 24 10.01 -5.40 -10.90
N SER A 25 10.04 -6.70 -11.19
CA SER A 25 11.28 -7.46 -11.43
C SER A 25 12.01 -6.99 -12.68
N VAL A 26 11.28 -6.51 -13.70
CA VAL A 26 11.86 -6.04 -14.97
C VAL A 26 12.51 -4.69 -14.77
N ALA A 27 11.83 -3.73 -14.12
CA ALA A 27 12.41 -2.44 -13.81
C ALA A 27 13.58 -2.56 -12.81
N THR A 28 13.44 -3.44 -11.82
CA THR A 28 14.49 -3.70 -10.82
C THR A 28 15.75 -4.26 -11.47
N SER A 29 15.64 -5.29 -12.32
CA SER A 29 16.80 -5.89 -13.00
C SER A 29 17.51 -4.92 -13.96
N LYS A 30 16.77 -4.02 -14.61
CA LYS A 30 17.35 -3.00 -15.51
C LYS A 30 18.10 -1.89 -14.77
N THR A 31 17.64 -1.50 -13.59
CA THR A 31 18.19 -0.34 -12.86
C THR A 31 19.16 -0.72 -11.75
N GLY A 32 19.18 -1.99 -11.32
CA GLY A 32 19.95 -2.45 -10.16
C GLY A 32 19.40 -1.94 -8.82
N LEU A 33 18.26 -1.25 -8.83
CA LEU A 33 17.58 -0.70 -7.65
C LEU A 33 16.20 -1.32 -7.55
N ILE A 34 15.76 -1.66 -6.34
CA ILE A 34 14.42 -2.22 -6.15
C ILE A 34 13.38 -1.17 -6.53
N LYS A 35 12.48 -1.55 -7.44
CA LYS A 35 11.38 -0.73 -7.93
C LYS A 35 10.06 -1.36 -7.55
N TYR A 36 9.18 -0.60 -6.90
CA TYR A 36 7.84 -1.05 -6.53
C TYR A 36 6.80 -0.39 -7.42
N LYS A 37 6.00 -1.21 -8.12
CA LYS A 37 5.06 -0.74 -9.14
C LYS A 37 3.60 -0.82 -8.72
N MET A 38 3.33 -1.58 -7.68
CA MET A 38 1.98 -1.79 -7.17
C MET A 38 2.02 -1.87 -5.65
N ILE A 39 0.86 -1.67 -5.04
CA ILE A 39 0.59 -2.02 -3.65
C ILE A 39 -0.37 -3.20 -3.66
N ALA A 40 -0.12 -4.21 -2.84
CA ALA A 40 -1.00 -5.35 -2.62
C ALA A 40 -1.77 -5.17 -1.32
N LYS A 41 -3.05 -5.53 -1.32
CA LYS A 41 -3.88 -5.78 -0.13
C LYS A 41 -4.14 -7.28 -0.05
N LEU A 42 -3.63 -7.92 0.99
CA LEU A 42 -3.75 -9.34 1.25
C LEU A 42 -4.95 -9.59 2.17
N HIS A 43 -5.78 -10.59 1.85
CA HIS A 43 -6.95 -10.98 2.63
C HIS A 43 -6.68 -12.33 3.31
N PHE A 44 -6.22 -12.31 4.56
CA PHE A 44 -5.75 -13.52 5.25
C PHE A 44 -6.85 -14.53 5.56
N ASP A 45 -8.12 -14.10 5.64
CA ASP A 45 -9.28 -14.95 5.90
C ASP A 45 -10.11 -15.27 4.65
N VAL A 46 -9.69 -14.79 3.47
CA VAL A 46 -10.40 -15.02 2.21
C VAL A 46 -9.48 -15.76 1.25
N HIS A 47 -9.92 -16.92 0.75
CA HIS A 47 -9.20 -17.65 -0.28
C HIS A 47 -9.44 -17.06 -1.67
N ASP A 48 -8.44 -17.21 -2.54
CA ASP A 48 -8.58 -16.87 -3.95
C ASP A 48 -9.71 -17.68 -4.60
N LYS A 49 -10.42 -17.04 -5.53
CA LYS A 49 -11.63 -17.62 -6.15
C LYS A 49 -11.29 -18.77 -7.10
N GLU A 50 -10.17 -18.68 -7.79
CA GLU A 50 -9.74 -19.66 -8.80
C GLU A 50 -8.90 -20.77 -8.16
N ASN A 51 -8.02 -20.41 -7.23
CA ASN A 51 -7.17 -21.34 -6.53
C ASN A 51 -7.25 -21.18 -5.00
N LYS A 52 -8.08 -22.03 -4.39
CA LYS A 52 -8.31 -22.05 -2.93
C LYS A 52 -7.07 -22.38 -2.08
N GLN A 53 -5.95 -22.78 -2.67
CA GLN A 53 -4.68 -22.92 -1.94
C GLN A 53 -4.04 -21.57 -1.59
N PHE A 54 -4.41 -20.51 -2.31
CA PHE A 54 -3.90 -19.17 -2.08
C PHE A 54 -4.95 -18.28 -1.38
N ILE A 55 -4.46 -17.21 -0.76
CA ILE A 55 -5.29 -16.12 -0.25
C ILE A 55 -5.67 -15.16 -1.38
N SER A 56 -6.79 -14.47 -1.22
CA SER A 56 -7.21 -13.40 -2.12
C SER A 56 -6.29 -12.19 -1.96
N VAL A 57 -5.90 -11.58 -3.08
CA VAL A 57 -5.06 -10.38 -3.10
C VAL A 57 -5.64 -9.37 -4.07
N GLU A 58 -5.89 -8.16 -3.59
CA GLU A 58 -6.23 -7.00 -4.44
C GLU A 58 -4.94 -6.21 -4.73
N TYR A 59 -4.86 -5.60 -5.91
CA TYR A 59 -3.72 -4.77 -6.29
C TYR A 59 -4.18 -3.36 -6.65
N HIS A 60 -3.38 -2.38 -6.22
CA HIS A 60 -3.42 -1.02 -6.72
C HIS A 60 -2.20 -0.80 -7.61
N ALA A 61 -2.42 -0.73 -8.92
CA ALA A 61 -1.35 -0.57 -9.90
C ALA A 61 -1.08 0.92 -10.17
N LEU A 62 0.19 1.32 -10.17
CA LEU A 62 0.59 2.67 -10.54
C LEU A 62 0.63 2.85 -12.06
N GLN A 63 0.50 4.10 -12.52
CA GLN A 63 0.53 4.42 -13.95
C GLN A 63 1.89 4.10 -14.57
N GLU A 64 1.99 4.14 -15.90
CA GLU A 64 3.23 3.85 -16.61
C GLU A 64 4.40 4.72 -16.09
N LYS A 65 5.59 4.10 -15.92
CA LYS A 65 6.82 4.73 -15.36
C LYS A 65 6.75 5.27 -13.91
N GLN A 66 5.61 5.21 -13.22
CA GLN A 66 5.55 5.52 -11.79
C GLN A 66 6.04 4.34 -10.93
N PHE A 67 6.63 4.67 -9.78
CA PHE A 67 7.04 3.73 -8.73
C PHE A 67 6.75 4.33 -7.37
N CYS A 68 6.61 3.51 -6.33
CA CYS A 68 6.32 3.99 -4.99
C CYS A 68 7.34 3.56 -3.92
N SER A 69 7.26 4.23 -2.77
CA SER A 69 7.89 3.81 -1.52
C SER A 69 7.12 4.32 -0.30
N GLY A 70 7.39 3.74 0.87
CA GLY A 70 6.84 4.22 2.14
C GLY A 70 5.34 3.99 2.30
N VAL A 71 4.84 2.83 1.85
CA VAL A 71 3.44 2.42 2.07
C VAL A 71 3.13 2.40 3.57
N GLN A 72 2.05 3.05 3.96
CA GLN A 72 1.55 3.11 5.34
C GLN A 72 0.02 3.01 5.36
N PHE A 73 -0.54 2.26 6.32
CA PHE A 73 -1.97 2.26 6.59
C PHE A 73 -2.33 3.34 7.62
N VAL A 74 -3.43 4.05 7.38
CA VAL A 74 -3.98 5.09 8.26
C VAL A 74 -5.43 4.72 8.60
N ALA A 75 -5.64 4.24 9.82
CA ALA A 75 -6.95 3.80 10.30
C ALA A 75 -7.90 4.98 10.46
N LYS A 76 -9.08 4.97 9.83
CA LYS A 76 -10.09 6.03 9.99
C LYS A 76 -10.49 6.16 11.46
N LYS A 77 -10.58 7.41 11.96
CA LYS A 77 -11.11 7.69 13.30
C LYS A 77 -12.53 7.14 13.42
N ASN A 78 -12.78 6.33 14.45
CA ASN A 78 -14.05 5.61 14.67
C ASN A 78 -14.41 4.63 13.54
N GLY A 79 -13.41 4.07 12.84
CA GLY A 79 -13.62 2.93 11.94
C GLY A 79 -14.19 1.73 12.69
N ILE A 80 -15.05 0.97 12.03
CA ILE A 80 -15.73 -0.22 12.57
C ILE A 80 -15.01 -1.49 12.10
N HIS A 81 -14.67 -1.53 10.82
CA HIS A 81 -13.98 -2.63 10.16
C HIS A 81 -12.46 -2.38 10.16
N GLU A 82 -11.68 -3.46 10.12
CA GLU A 82 -10.21 -3.37 10.12
C GLU A 82 -9.65 -2.56 8.95
N ASP A 83 -10.29 -2.61 7.78
CA ASP A 83 -9.93 -1.84 6.59
C ASP A 83 -10.71 -0.51 6.45
N ASP A 84 -11.39 -0.04 7.51
CA ASP A 84 -11.91 1.33 7.53
C ASP A 84 -10.74 2.31 7.67
N GLY A 85 -10.17 2.74 6.55
CA GLY A 85 -9.01 3.60 6.51
C GLY A 85 -8.48 3.83 5.11
N TRP A 86 -7.23 4.28 5.06
CA TRP A 86 -6.53 4.61 3.83
C TRP A 86 -5.15 3.99 3.79
N VAL A 87 -4.67 3.71 2.59
CA VAL A 87 -3.26 3.42 2.34
C VAL A 87 -2.63 4.65 1.71
N ILE A 88 -1.54 5.12 2.30
CA ILE A 88 -0.79 6.28 1.83
C ILE A 88 0.57 5.81 1.33
N THR A 89 1.04 6.38 0.23
CA THR A 89 2.35 6.04 -0.34
C THR A 89 2.92 7.22 -1.11
N TYR A 90 4.25 7.35 -1.12
CA TYR A 90 4.93 8.27 -2.03
C TYR A 90 4.96 7.66 -3.43
N VAL A 91 4.68 8.49 -4.44
CA VAL A 91 4.88 8.14 -5.85
C VAL A 91 6.03 9.01 -6.37
N HIS A 92 7.01 8.36 -7.00
CA HIS A 92 8.28 8.97 -7.40
C HIS A 92 8.19 9.75 -8.73
N ASP A 93 7.12 10.53 -8.84
CA ASP A 93 6.85 11.62 -9.79
C ASP A 93 6.36 12.87 -9.05
N GLU A 94 6.74 12.95 -7.78
CA GLU A 94 6.53 14.04 -6.85
C GLU A 94 5.08 14.14 -6.39
N GLU A 95 4.44 12.99 -6.19
CA GLU A 95 3.08 12.88 -5.65
C GLU A 95 3.02 12.02 -4.37
N VAL A 96 1.96 12.20 -3.59
CA VAL A 96 1.53 11.28 -2.53
C VAL A 96 0.14 10.78 -2.86
N TYR A 97 -0.05 9.46 -2.89
CA TYR A 97 -1.34 8.85 -3.17
C TYR A 97 -2.04 8.49 -1.86
N ILE A 98 -3.33 8.80 -1.79
CA ILE A 98 -4.24 8.36 -0.73
C ILE A 98 -5.26 7.41 -1.38
N ILE A 99 -5.18 6.14 -1.01
CA ILE A 99 -6.00 5.06 -1.57
C ILE A 99 -7.01 4.65 -0.50
N ASP A 100 -8.27 4.54 -0.88
CA ASP A 100 -9.33 4.02 0.01
C ASP A 100 -9.14 2.50 0.15
N ALA A 101 -8.92 2.03 1.38
CA ALA A 101 -8.62 0.61 1.61
C ALA A 101 -9.79 -0.32 1.24
N LYS A 102 -11.03 0.19 1.16
CA LYS A 102 -12.21 -0.59 0.73
C LYS A 102 -12.46 -0.55 -0.77
N ARG A 103 -11.84 0.39 -1.48
CA ARG A 103 -11.89 0.56 -2.94
C ARG A 103 -10.47 0.51 -3.49
N PHE A 104 -9.79 -0.58 -3.16
CA PHE A 104 -8.33 -0.63 -3.23
C PHE A 104 -7.80 -0.62 -4.66
N SER A 105 -8.50 -1.30 -5.57
CA SER A 105 -8.15 -1.33 -7.00
C SER A 105 -8.67 -0.12 -7.81
N ASP A 106 -9.44 0.78 -7.20
CA ASP A 106 -9.89 2.02 -7.85
C ASP A 106 -8.77 3.07 -7.89
N GLU A 107 -8.99 4.19 -8.61
CA GLU A 107 -8.09 5.33 -8.57
C GLU A 107 -7.93 5.90 -7.14
N PRO A 108 -6.76 6.49 -6.79
CA PRO A 108 -6.58 7.17 -5.51
C PRO A 108 -7.67 8.22 -5.28
N ILE A 109 -8.20 8.27 -4.06
CA ILE A 109 -9.20 9.27 -3.68
C ILE A 109 -8.60 10.67 -3.56
N ALA A 110 -7.27 10.78 -3.44
CA ALA A 110 -6.52 12.01 -3.54
C ALA A 110 -5.09 11.74 -4.05
N LYS A 111 -4.59 12.68 -4.85
CA LYS A 111 -3.18 12.77 -5.28
C LYS A 111 -2.68 14.13 -4.84
N ILE A 112 -1.63 14.17 -4.02
CA ILE A 112 -1.06 15.41 -3.49
C ILE A 112 0.27 15.67 -4.20
N THR A 113 0.33 16.71 -5.01
CA THR A 113 1.57 17.16 -5.65
C THR A 113 2.52 17.78 -4.62
N LEU A 114 3.77 17.36 -4.63
CA LEU A 114 4.84 17.86 -3.77
C LEU A 114 5.66 18.92 -4.53
N PRO A 115 6.15 19.96 -3.83
CA PRO A 115 6.95 21.02 -4.47
C PRO A 115 8.36 20.57 -4.84
N GLN A 116 8.78 19.38 -4.39
CA GLN A 116 10.12 18.85 -4.60
C GLN A 116 10.12 17.32 -4.52
N ARG A 117 11.13 16.73 -5.14
CA ARG A 117 11.33 15.28 -5.16
C ARG A 117 11.57 14.71 -3.77
N VAL A 118 10.90 13.59 -3.49
CA VAL A 118 11.16 12.75 -2.31
C VAL A 118 12.05 11.56 -2.72
N PRO A 119 13.26 11.41 -2.15
CA PRO A 119 14.10 10.24 -2.40
C PRO A 119 13.43 8.92 -1.98
N TYR A 120 13.89 7.81 -2.53
CA TYR A 120 13.46 6.48 -2.08
C TYR A 120 13.79 6.30 -0.60
N GLY A 121 12.76 6.13 0.22
CA GLY A 121 12.86 5.94 1.66
C GLY A 121 12.71 4.49 2.09
N PHE A 122 12.72 4.29 3.41
CA PHE A 122 12.44 3.00 4.04
C PHE A 122 11.07 3.04 4.71
N HIS A 123 11.04 2.99 6.04
CA HIS A 123 9.81 2.97 6.82
C HIS A 123 9.35 4.39 7.16
N GLY A 124 8.03 4.53 7.34
CA GLY A 124 7.37 5.71 7.87
C GLY A 124 6.30 5.28 8.85
N ASN A 125 5.77 6.22 9.63
CA ASN A 125 4.64 5.99 10.54
C ASN A 125 3.70 7.19 10.49
N TYR A 126 2.42 6.97 10.76
CA TYR A 126 1.42 8.02 10.85
C TYR A 126 1.06 8.28 12.31
N PHE A 127 1.00 9.56 12.71
CA PHE A 127 0.63 9.94 14.08
C PHE A 127 -0.56 10.89 14.05
N TYR A 128 -1.59 10.56 14.81
CA TYR A 128 -2.68 11.48 15.09
C TYR A 128 -2.20 12.63 15.97
N LYS A 129 -2.64 13.85 15.64
CA LYS A 129 -2.51 14.97 16.56
C LYS A 129 -3.36 14.69 17.81
N LYS A 130 -2.75 14.85 18.98
CA LYS A 130 -3.44 14.78 20.28
C LYS A 130 -4.47 15.90 20.43
#